data_AF-A0A6G5A951-F1
#
_entry.id   AF-A0A6G5A951-F1
#
_cell.length_a   1.000
_cell.length_b   1.000
_cell.length_c   1.000
_cell.angle_alpha   90.00
_cell.angle_beta   90.00
_cell.angle_gamma   90.00
#
_symmetry.space_group_name_H-M   'P 1'
#
loop_
_entity.id
_entity.type
_entity.pdbx_description
1 polymer ?
#
loop_
_entity_poly.entity_id
_entity_poly.type
_entity_poly.pdbx_seq_one_letter_code
_entity_poly.pdbx_strand_id
1 'polypeptide(L)'
;MFHRQVNIAIHIKIVVLLLACDIYEMGDKEKDPRCIILPRAGTCDTKHNKTWYYSLFRDWCKEFEKGKCARNENGFDSCNECNRACKTPVCVKKLYDSWLWFY
;
A
#
# COMPACT_ATOMS: atom_id res chain seq x y z
N MET A 1 33.57 19.09 -41.87
CA MET A 1 32.09 19.00 -41.90
C MET A 1 31.71 17.86 -40.95
N PHE A 2 30.68 17.99 -40.10
CA PHE A 2 30.30 17.07 -38.98
C PHE A 2 31.01 17.28 -37.61
N HIS A 3 30.82 18.43 -36.96
CA HIS A 3 31.10 18.56 -35.51
C HIS A 3 30.05 19.41 -34.73
N ARG A 4 28.95 19.85 -35.36
CA ARG A 4 27.89 20.66 -34.70
C ARG A 4 26.60 19.90 -34.36
N GLN A 5 26.46 18.64 -34.80
CA GLN A 5 25.25 17.84 -34.59
C GLN A 5 25.23 17.11 -33.22
N VAL A 6 26.38 17.02 -32.54
CA VAL A 6 26.52 16.24 -31.30
C VAL A 6 25.94 16.99 -30.10
N ASN A 7 26.03 18.32 -30.05
CA ASN A 7 25.52 19.10 -28.91
C ASN A 7 24.00 19.20 -28.93
N ILE A 8 23.38 19.48 -30.08
CA ILE A 8 21.93 19.67 -30.17
C ILE A 8 21.20 18.35 -29.87
N ALA A 9 21.65 17.23 -30.43
CA ALA A 9 21.03 15.93 -30.16
C ALA A 9 21.21 15.47 -28.71
N ILE A 10 22.36 15.75 -28.08
CA ILE A 10 22.60 15.47 -26.66
C ILE A 10 21.72 16.36 -25.77
N HIS A 11 21.67 17.66 -26.05
CA HIS A 11 20.80 18.58 -25.31
C HIS A 11 19.32 18.21 -25.47
N ILE A 12 18.86 17.81 -26.66
CA ILE A 12 17.50 17.31 -26.87
C ILE A 12 17.25 16.03 -26.06
N LYS A 13 18.18 15.06 -26.03
CA LYS A 13 18.03 13.84 -25.21
C LYS A 13 18.02 14.14 -23.71
N ILE A 14 18.86 15.05 -23.22
CA ILE A 14 18.88 15.48 -21.82
C ILE A 14 17.58 16.19 -21.47
N VAL A 15 17.11 17.11 -22.31
CA VAL A 15 15.84 17.80 -22.10
C VAL A 15 14.67 16.83 -22.15
N VAL A 16 14.67 15.87 -23.08
CA VAL A 16 13.66 14.79 -23.13
C VAL A 16 13.75 13.89 -21.91
N LEU A 17 14.93 13.59 -21.37
CA LEU A 17 15.09 12.81 -20.13
C LEU A 17 14.68 13.59 -18.88
N LEU A 18 14.91 14.91 -18.83
CA LEU A 18 14.50 15.77 -17.71
C LEU A 18 13.00 16.02 -17.72
N LEU A 19 12.44 16.36 -18.88
CA LEU A 19 10.99 16.42 -19.07
C LEU A 19 10.38 15.04 -18.83
N ALA A 20 10.99 13.97 -19.35
CA ALA A 20 10.58 12.62 -19.01
C ALA A 20 10.74 12.36 -17.53
N CYS A 21 11.72 12.87 -16.78
CA CYS A 21 11.82 12.68 -15.31
C CYS A 21 10.69 13.40 -14.55
N ASP A 22 10.18 14.51 -15.08
CA ASP A 22 8.97 15.16 -14.57
C ASP A 22 7.68 14.37 -14.95
N ILE A 23 7.76 13.52 -15.98
CA ILE A 23 6.65 12.70 -16.53
C ILE A 23 6.76 11.20 -16.13
N TYR A 24 7.95 10.71 -15.77
CA TYR A 24 8.33 9.37 -15.36
C TYR A 24 8.47 9.42 -13.84
N GLU A 25 7.62 8.64 -13.18
CA GLU A 25 7.60 8.43 -11.73
C GLU A 25 6.71 9.36 -10.89
N MET A 26 5.65 9.90 -11.49
CA MET A 26 4.39 10.07 -10.75
C MET A 26 3.32 9.14 -11.33
N GLY A 27 3.65 7.86 -11.40
CA GLY A 27 2.62 6.83 -11.45
C GLY A 27 1.94 6.81 -10.09
N ASP A 28 0.86 7.55 -9.92
CA ASP A 28 -0.10 7.32 -8.84
C ASP A 28 -0.50 5.85 -8.94
N LYS A 29 0.18 4.99 -8.18
CA LYS A 29 -0.23 3.59 -8.05
C LYS A 29 -1.53 3.64 -7.26
N GLU A 30 -2.64 3.66 -7.99
CA GLU A 30 -3.98 3.66 -7.44
C GLU A 30 -4.10 2.62 -6.32
N LYS A 31 -4.71 3.00 -5.20
CA LYS A 31 -4.92 2.09 -4.07
C LYS A 31 -5.76 0.91 -4.54
N ASP A 32 -5.46 -0.27 -4.02
CA ASP A 32 -6.26 -1.46 -4.30
C ASP A 32 -7.75 -1.20 -3.95
N PRO A 33 -8.72 -1.54 -4.80
CA PRO A 33 -10.15 -1.36 -4.52
C PRO A 33 -10.62 -2.03 -3.22
N ARG A 34 -9.90 -3.05 -2.72
CA ARG A 34 -10.17 -3.66 -1.41
C ARG A 34 -10.08 -2.65 -0.26
N CYS A 35 -9.32 -1.58 -0.42
CA CYS A 35 -9.06 -0.59 0.63
C CYS A 35 -10.26 0.35 0.90
N ILE A 36 -11.31 0.35 0.06
CA ILE A 36 -12.55 1.10 0.30
C ILE A 36 -13.68 0.24 0.87
N ILE A 37 -13.50 -1.07 0.95
CA ILE A 37 -14.50 -2.02 1.44
C ILE A 37 -14.41 -2.10 2.96
N LEU A 38 -15.54 -1.98 3.67
CA LEU A 38 -15.56 -2.15 5.13
C LEU A 38 -15.12 -3.58 5.51
N PRO A 39 -14.18 -3.76 6.45
CA PRO A 39 -13.70 -5.09 6.82
C PRO A 39 -14.79 -5.92 7.50
N ARG A 40 -14.90 -7.20 7.15
CA ARG A 40 -15.80 -8.15 7.83
C ARG A 40 -15.01 -9.29 8.45
N ALA A 41 -15.09 -9.42 9.77
CA ALA A 41 -14.43 -10.50 10.51
C ALA A 41 -15.34 -11.73 10.66
N GLY A 42 -14.75 -12.92 10.66
CA GLY A 42 -15.42 -14.17 11.05
C GLY A 42 -14.40 -15.23 11.46
N THR A 43 -14.86 -16.40 11.92
CA THR A 43 -13.95 -17.52 12.26
C THR A 43 -13.10 -17.92 11.06
N CYS A 44 -11.84 -18.27 11.23
CA CYS A 44 -11.02 -18.74 10.11
C CYS A 44 -11.50 -20.10 9.59
N ASP A 45 -11.41 -20.30 8.27
CA ASP A 45 -11.64 -21.59 7.61
C ASP A 45 -10.74 -21.75 6.38
N THR A 46 -10.87 -22.86 5.66
CA THR A 46 -10.01 -23.15 4.48
C THR A 46 -10.18 -22.16 3.34
N LYS A 47 -11.34 -21.48 3.23
CA LYS A 47 -11.61 -20.46 2.21
C LYS A 47 -11.30 -19.05 2.69
N HIS A 48 -11.32 -18.83 4.01
CA HIS A 48 -11.14 -17.53 4.66
C HIS A 48 -10.03 -17.62 5.71
N ASN A 49 -8.79 -17.41 5.26
CA ASN A 49 -7.58 -17.56 6.07
C ASN A 49 -6.77 -16.26 6.22
N LYS A 50 -7.20 -15.17 5.56
CA LYS A 50 -6.52 -13.87 5.62
C LYS A 50 -6.73 -13.18 6.95
N THR A 51 -5.66 -12.83 7.64
CA THR A 51 -5.71 -12.29 9.02
C THR A 51 -5.51 -10.78 9.11
N TRP A 52 -5.25 -10.08 8.00
CA TRP A 52 -5.08 -8.63 7.97
C TRP A 52 -6.17 -7.93 7.16
N TYR A 53 -6.51 -6.71 7.54
CA TYR A 53 -7.42 -5.83 6.81
C TYR A 53 -6.96 -4.39 6.86
N TYR A 54 -7.45 -3.57 5.93
CA TYR A 54 -7.26 -2.14 5.95
C TYR A 54 -8.47 -1.43 6.55
N SER A 55 -8.24 -0.40 7.36
CA SER A 55 -9.31 0.46 7.87
C SER A 55 -9.20 1.85 7.29
N LEU A 56 -10.18 2.21 6.44
CA LEU A 56 -10.27 3.52 5.82
C LEU A 56 -10.37 4.68 6.82
N PHE A 57 -10.94 4.45 8.01
CA PHE A 57 -11.14 5.50 9.01
C PHE A 57 -9.87 5.87 9.78
N ARG A 58 -8.92 4.93 9.88
CA ARG A 58 -7.68 5.08 10.65
C ARG A 58 -6.43 5.06 9.77
N ASP A 59 -6.60 4.84 8.46
CA ASP A 59 -5.56 4.74 7.45
C ASP A 59 -4.39 3.82 7.83
N TRP A 60 -4.73 2.60 8.24
CA TRP A 60 -3.78 1.61 8.75
C TRP A 60 -4.21 0.19 8.37
N CYS A 61 -3.23 -0.70 8.35
CA CYS A 61 -3.43 -2.13 8.22
C CYS A 61 -3.44 -2.76 9.61
N LYS A 62 -4.48 -3.52 9.93
CA LYS A 62 -4.66 -4.12 11.24
C LYS A 62 -4.86 -5.62 11.14
N GLU A 63 -4.26 -6.35 12.06
CA GLU A 63 -4.53 -7.77 12.25
C GLU A 63 -5.90 -7.94 12.91
N PHE A 64 -6.69 -8.90 12.42
CA PHE A 64 -7.88 -9.36 13.11
C PHE A 64 -7.51 -10.00 14.45
N GLU A 65 -8.48 -10.11 15.35
CA GLU A 65 -8.29 -10.83 16.61
C GLU A 65 -7.92 -12.30 16.36
N LYS A 66 -7.25 -12.92 17.34
CA LYS A 66 -6.80 -14.31 17.21
C LYS A 66 -7.95 -15.24 16.83
N GLY A 67 -7.77 -16.00 15.75
CA GLY A 67 -8.78 -16.94 15.22
C GLY A 67 -9.87 -16.29 14.36
N LYS A 68 -9.77 -14.98 14.10
CA LYS A 68 -10.63 -14.26 13.15
C LYS A 68 -9.89 -13.99 11.84
N CYS A 69 -10.61 -14.13 10.74
CA CYS A 69 -10.14 -13.93 9.37
C CYS A 69 -11.14 -13.08 8.57
N ALA A 70 -10.67 -12.52 7.46
CA ALA A 70 -11.47 -11.72 6.54
C ALA A 70 -12.58 -12.58 5.89
N ARG A 71 -13.82 -12.09 5.94
CA ARG A 71 -15.01 -12.68 5.31
C ARG A 71 -15.45 -11.95 4.05
N ASN A 72 -14.65 -10.99 3.60
CA ASN A 72 -14.83 -10.25 2.36
C ASN A 72 -13.47 -9.90 1.76
N GLU A 73 -13.50 -9.16 0.66
CA GLU A 73 -12.35 -8.87 -0.18
C GLU A 73 -11.29 -8.02 0.54
N ASN A 74 -11.67 -7.24 1.56
CA ASN A 74 -10.73 -6.53 2.44
C ASN A 74 -10.03 -7.49 3.41
N GLY A 75 -9.22 -8.37 2.83
CA GLY A 75 -8.39 -9.34 3.50
C GLY A 75 -7.01 -9.44 2.83
N PHE A 76 -5.98 -9.51 3.66
CA PHE A 76 -4.58 -9.65 3.27
C PHE A 76 -3.89 -10.72 4.14
N ASP A 77 -2.88 -11.39 3.60
CA ASP A 77 -2.11 -12.43 4.28
C ASP A 77 -1.10 -11.84 5.28
N SER A 78 -0.70 -10.59 5.07
CA SER A 78 0.26 -9.90 5.92
C SER A 78 0.07 -8.39 5.95
N CYS A 79 0.60 -7.77 7.01
CA CYS A 79 0.81 -6.33 7.11
C CYS A 79 1.41 -5.73 5.83
N ASN A 80 2.48 -6.34 5.32
CA ASN A 80 3.23 -5.81 4.19
C ASN A 80 2.44 -5.91 2.86
N GLU A 81 1.64 -6.96 2.67
CA GLU A 81 0.71 -7.01 1.53
C GLU A 81 -0.32 -5.89 1.61
N CYS A 82 -0.95 -5.73 2.78
CA CYS A 82 -1.94 -4.68 3.03
C CYS A 82 -1.34 -3.27 2.82
N ASN A 83 -0.15 -3.01 3.35
CA ASN A 83 0.54 -1.72 3.21
C ASN A 83 0.82 -1.35 1.76
N ARG A 84 1.29 -2.31 0.96
CA ARG A 84 1.57 -2.10 -0.47
C ARG A 84 0.29 -1.86 -1.28
N ALA A 85 -0.78 -2.58 -0.94
CA ALA A 85 -2.08 -2.47 -1.58
C ALA A 85 -2.75 -1.12 -1.25
N CYS A 86 -2.77 -0.75 0.03
CA CYS A 86 -3.51 0.41 0.54
C CYS A 86 -2.66 1.66 0.77
N LYS A 87 -1.38 1.63 0.40
CA LYS A 87 -0.41 2.75 0.48
C LYS A 87 -0.35 3.39 1.86
N THR A 88 -0.44 2.57 2.91
CA THR A 88 -0.20 3.00 4.29
C THR A 88 1.04 2.30 4.82
N PRO A 89 1.94 2.98 5.55
CA PRO A 89 3.06 2.33 6.22
C PRO A 89 2.67 1.76 7.60
N VAL A 90 1.47 2.04 8.11
CA VAL A 90 1.09 1.78 9.49
C VAL A 90 0.46 0.39 9.64
N CYS A 91 1.09 -0.47 10.44
CA CYS A 91 0.57 -1.78 10.81
C CYS A 91 0.37 -1.95 12.31
N VAL A 92 -0.80 -2.46 12.71
CA VAL A 92 -1.12 -2.68 14.13
C VAL A 92 -1.64 -4.10 14.37
N LYS A 93 -0.92 -4.84 15.22
CA LYS A 93 -1.28 -6.22 15.65
C LYS A 93 -2.17 -6.24 16.88
N LYS A 94 -1.90 -5.35 17.83
CA LYS A 94 -2.72 -5.15 19.03
C LYS A 94 -2.93 -3.65 19.20
N LEU A 95 -4.19 -3.22 19.28
CA LEU A 95 -4.51 -1.97 19.95
C LEU A 95 -4.34 -2.24 21.43
N TYR A 96 -3.14 -2.06 21.97
CA TYR A 96 -3.02 -1.98 23.41
C TYR A 96 -3.22 -0.53 23.81
N ASP A 97 -4.29 -0.27 24.53
CA ASP A 97 -4.49 0.99 25.21
C ASP A 97 -3.24 1.34 26.01
N SER A 98 -2.77 2.57 25.84
CA SER A 98 -1.62 3.14 26.55
C SER A 98 -1.87 3.34 28.07
N TRP A 99 -2.71 2.52 28.72
CA TRP A 99 -3.21 2.70 30.09
C TRP A 99 -3.21 1.44 30.96
N LEU A 100 -2.39 0.43 30.66
CA LEU A 100 -2.20 -0.73 31.55
C LEU A 100 -0.71 -0.90 31.93
N TRP A 101 -0.11 0.20 32.42
CA TRP A 101 1.15 0.20 33.17
C TRP A 101 0.94 0.44 34.68
N PHE A 102 -0.30 0.34 35.20
CA PHE A 102 -0.60 0.60 36.61
C PHE A 102 -1.64 -0.34 37.25
N TYR A 103 -1.80 -1.57 36.77
CA TYR A 103 -2.44 -2.66 37.53
C TYR A 103 -1.80 -4.01 37.21
#